data_AF-A0A662F4P6-F1
#
_entry.id   AF-A0A662F4P6-F1
#
_cell.length_a   1.000
_cell.length_b   1.000
_cell.length_c   1.000
_cell.angle_alpha   90.00
_cell.angle_beta   90.00
_cell.angle_gamma   90.00
#
_symmetry.space_group_name_H-M   'P 1'
#
loop_
_entity.id
_entity.type
_entity.pdbx_description
1 polymer ?
#
loop_
_entity_poly.entity_id
_entity_poly.type
_entity_poly.pdbx_seq_one_letter_code
_entity_poly.pdbx_strand_id
1 'polypeptide(L)'
;MTRAIALVLGIALLASMAAVAATAPDAVYRALSGISLVHHDEIVKAFEIGFSLGRLSPDRMLPLVNRLAAGAGNPQEKEGILLVIAQALEDDLPVDLLVDKAEEGLARRVPLAVILNGSVGQSRILGLIQRKEILEAVRDLLYSKGIFSASGKGKAVATYLPIGRFDRIVTEVADVLCDYIESGGSPFDGHVIYGDVQARLETLSQLCEPPFLPEDAALVLARISAGDLTSVILKVLK
;
A
#
# COMPACT_ATOMS: atom_id res chain seq x y z
N MET A 1 62.31 33.90 29.46
CA MET A 1 61.10 34.26 30.25
C MET A 1 60.36 35.27 29.40
N THR A 2 59.19 35.08 28.78
CA THR A 2 57.91 34.40 29.11
C THR A 2 57.16 34.24 27.77
N ARG A 3 56.90 33.02 27.29
CA ARG A 3 55.60 32.30 27.32
C ARG A 3 54.34 33.09 26.86
N ALA A 4 53.80 32.62 25.72
CA ALA A 4 52.38 32.41 25.38
C ALA A 4 51.43 33.62 25.22
N ILE A 5 50.37 33.39 24.42
CA ILE A 5 49.27 34.30 24.00
C ILE A 5 49.64 35.05 22.70
N ALA A 6 49.11 34.78 21.51
CA ALA A 6 47.79 34.27 21.15
C ALA A 6 47.89 33.23 20.01
N LEU A 7 48.00 31.96 20.44
CA LEU A 7 47.30 30.87 19.79
C LEU A 7 45.79 31.16 19.95
N VAL A 8 44.95 30.76 18.98
CA VAL A 8 43.49 30.97 18.93
C VAL A 8 43.05 32.25 18.21
N LEU A 9 43.29 32.32 16.89
CA LEU A 9 42.41 33.04 15.97
C LEU A 9 42.58 32.43 14.57
N GLY A 10 41.59 31.66 14.10
CA GLY A 10 41.50 31.25 12.70
C GLY A 10 41.16 29.78 12.40
N ILE A 11 41.11 28.86 13.38
CA ILE A 11 40.56 27.50 13.17
C ILE A 11 39.06 27.49 13.53
N ALA A 12 38.31 28.44 12.98
CA ALA A 12 36.89 28.59 13.25
C ALA A 12 36.14 29.02 11.98
N LEU A 13 36.36 28.32 10.87
CA LEU A 13 35.48 28.44 9.70
C LEU A 13 35.59 27.23 8.75
N LEU A 14 35.61 26.02 9.31
CA LEU A 14 35.35 24.77 8.59
C LEU A 14 34.33 23.92 9.36
N ALA A 15 33.30 24.60 9.87
CA ALA A 15 32.02 23.98 10.21
C ALA A 15 30.99 24.44 9.18
N SER A 16 31.30 24.28 7.89
CA SER A 16 30.26 24.29 6.86
C SER A 16 29.44 23.04 7.11
N MET A 17 28.31 23.24 7.79
CA MET A 17 27.23 22.27 7.94
C MET A 17 27.05 21.54 6.62
N ALA A 18 27.48 20.28 6.57
CA ALA A 18 26.90 19.36 5.62
C ALA A 18 25.44 19.23 6.07
N ALA A 19 24.56 20.08 5.52
CA ALA A 19 23.15 19.80 5.53
C ALA A 19 23.01 18.48 4.77
N VAL A 20 22.97 17.38 5.52
CA VAL A 20 22.64 16.07 4.96
C VAL A 20 21.28 16.27 4.32
N ALA A 21 21.24 16.22 2.98
CA ALA A 21 19.97 16.26 2.27
C ALA A 21 19.13 15.12 2.83
N ALA A 22 18.01 15.46 3.47
CA ALA A 22 17.11 14.46 4.02
C ALA A 22 16.70 13.52 2.89
N THR A 23 16.79 12.21 3.14
CA THR A 23 16.31 11.22 2.18
C THR A 23 14.79 11.33 2.06
N ALA A 24 14.21 10.81 0.98
CA ALA A 24 12.76 10.84 0.80
C ALA A 24 12.01 10.14 1.98
N PRO A 25 12.48 9.00 2.52
CA PRO A 25 11.94 8.44 3.77
C PRO A 25 12.04 9.37 4.99
N ASP A 26 13.16 10.08 5.18
CA ASP A 26 13.32 11.02 6.32
C ASP A 26 12.30 12.15 6.30
N ALA A 27 11.82 12.55 5.12
CA ALA A 27 10.74 13.52 5.00
C ALA A 27 9.42 12.96 5.55
N VAL A 28 9.11 11.67 5.29
CA VAL A 28 7.92 10.99 5.81
C VAL A 28 8.00 10.89 7.34
N TYR A 29 9.13 10.45 7.90
CA TYR A 29 9.30 10.32 9.34
C TYR A 29 9.18 11.66 10.08
N ARG A 30 9.74 12.73 9.51
CA ARG A 30 9.54 14.08 10.07
C ARG A 30 8.08 14.51 10.00
N ALA A 31 7.37 14.22 8.92
CA ALA A 31 5.96 14.55 8.81
C ALA A 31 5.10 13.78 9.83
N LEU A 32 5.45 12.53 10.15
CA LEU A 32 4.74 11.71 11.15
C LEU A 32 4.77 12.35 12.55
N SER A 33 5.85 13.06 12.91
CA SER A 33 5.94 13.78 14.19
C SER A 33 4.89 14.89 14.35
N GLY A 34 4.24 15.33 13.26
CA GLY A 34 3.12 16.26 13.28
C GLY A 34 1.79 15.61 13.68
N ILE A 35 1.75 14.30 13.88
CA ILE A 35 0.56 13.54 14.27
C ILE A 35 0.81 12.96 15.67
N SER A 36 -0.19 13.06 16.55
CA SER A 36 -0.13 12.41 17.86
C SER A 36 -0.35 10.91 17.68
N LEU A 37 0.72 10.12 17.70
CA LEU A 37 0.71 8.66 17.51
C LEU A 37 1.05 7.96 18.82
N VAL A 38 0.22 7.00 19.24
CA VAL A 38 0.47 6.11 20.39
C VAL A 38 1.40 4.96 19.97
N HIS A 39 1.20 4.44 18.76
CA HIS A 39 1.91 3.31 18.15
C HIS A 39 2.96 3.80 17.14
N HIS A 40 3.65 4.89 17.48
CA HIS A 40 4.63 5.53 16.60
C HIS A 40 5.70 4.53 16.09
N ASP A 41 6.28 3.75 16.99
CA ASP A 41 7.39 2.84 16.66
C ASP A 41 6.95 1.67 15.76
N GLU A 42 5.71 1.19 15.93
CA GLU A 42 5.10 0.17 15.08
C GLU A 42 4.95 0.69 13.65
N ILE A 43 4.34 1.88 13.50
CA ILE A 43 4.13 2.51 12.18
C ILE A 43 5.48 2.77 11.49
N VAL A 44 6.45 3.35 12.20
CA VAL A 44 7.77 3.67 11.63
C VAL A 44 8.48 2.41 11.17
N LYS A 45 8.52 1.37 12.00
CA LYS A 45 9.16 0.10 11.67
C LYS A 45 8.51 -0.56 10.45
N ALA A 46 7.19 -0.59 10.37
CA ALA A 46 6.48 -1.12 9.20
C ALA A 46 6.80 -0.31 7.93
N PHE A 47 6.88 1.02 8.02
CA PHE A 47 7.22 1.88 6.90
C PHE A 47 8.67 1.70 6.45
N GLU A 48 9.62 1.53 7.38
CA GLU A 48 11.01 1.19 7.07
C GLU A 48 11.07 -0.10 6.22
N ILE A 49 10.35 -1.14 6.64
CA ILE A 49 10.22 -2.40 5.89
C ILE A 49 9.62 -2.11 4.51
N GLY A 50 8.49 -1.40 4.45
CA GLY A 50 7.80 -1.09 3.20
C GLY A 50 8.66 -0.32 2.18
N PHE A 51 9.42 0.68 2.64
CA PHE A 51 10.36 1.43 1.79
C PHE A 51 11.50 0.53 1.32
N SER A 52 12.07 -0.31 2.19
CA SER A 52 13.18 -1.20 1.84
C SER A 52 12.79 -2.27 0.82
N LEU A 53 11.56 -2.77 0.90
CA LEU A 53 11.01 -3.79 -0.01
C LEU A 53 10.40 -3.18 -1.28
N GLY A 54 10.27 -1.86 -1.36
CA GLY A 54 9.63 -1.16 -2.48
C GLY A 54 8.11 -1.33 -2.53
N ARG A 55 7.48 -1.72 -1.42
CA ARG A 55 6.01 -1.84 -1.28
C ARG A 55 5.34 -0.55 -0.87
N LEU A 56 6.12 0.39 -0.34
CA LEU A 56 5.69 1.74 -0.02
C LEU A 56 6.62 2.71 -0.74
N SER A 57 6.05 3.70 -1.41
CA SER A 57 6.82 4.79 -2.02
C SER A 57 6.81 6.02 -1.10
N PRO A 58 7.98 6.57 -0.71
CA PRO A 58 8.02 7.81 0.08
C PRO A 58 7.28 8.98 -0.60
N ASP A 59 7.37 9.07 -1.93
CA ASP A 59 6.74 10.14 -2.71
C ASP A 59 5.20 10.06 -2.67
N ARG A 60 4.65 8.86 -2.49
CA ARG A 60 3.20 8.65 -2.32
C ARG A 60 2.77 8.79 -0.87
N MET A 61 3.61 8.37 0.07
CA MET A 61 3.29 8.40 1.49
C MET A 61 3.37 9.82 2.08
N LEU A 62 4.33 10.63 1.64
CA LEU A 62 4.54 11.98 2.19
C LEU A 62 3.31 12.90 2.02
N PRO A 63 2.65 12.97 0.85
CA PRO A 63 1.38 13.70 0.71
C PRO A 63 0.31 13.25 1.71
N LEU A 64 0.16 11.94 1.89
CA LEU A 64 -0.80 11.35 2.82
C LEU A 64 -0.54 11.77 4.26
N VAL A 65 0.69 11.60 4.74
CA VAL A 65 1.06 11.99 6.11
C VAL A 65 0.85 13.49 6.31
N ASN A 66 1.27 14.33 5.35
CA ASN A 66 1.10 15.78 5.45
C ASN A 66 -0.37 16.19 5.51
N ARG A 67 -1.24 15.56 4.70
CA ARG A 67 -2.67 15.83 4.72
C ARG A 67 -3.33 15.36 6.01
N LEU A 68 -2.93 14.21 6.55
CA LEU A 68 -3.40 13.73 7.85
C LEU A 68 -2.95 14.67 8.97
N ALA A 69 -1.69 15.13 8.97
CA ALA A 69 -1.17 16.06 9.96
C ALA A 69 -1.93 17.39 9.95
N ALA A 70 -2.13 17.97 8.76
CA ALA A 70 -2.82 19.27 8.61
C ALA A 70 -4.35 19.20 8.70
N GLY A 71 -4.94 18.04 8.41
CA GLY A 71 -6.38 17.85 8.32
C GLY A 71 -7.08 17.88 9.69
N ALA A 72 -8.36 18.25 9.70
CA ALA A 72 -9.22 18.06 10.87
C ALA A 72 -9.61 16.58 11.03
N GLY A 73 -9.83 16.14 12.26
CA GLY A 73 -10.27 14.77 12.56
C GLY A 73 -9.72 14.26 13.89
N ASN A 74 -10.27 13.14 14.38
CA ASN A 74 -9.82 12.53 15.62
C ASN A 74 -8.39 11.98 15.45
N PRO A 75 -7.44 12.27 16.36
CA PRO A 75 -6.11 11.68 16.34
C PRO A 75 -6.10 10.15 16.20
N GLN A 76 -7.04 9.45 16.85
CA GLN A 76 -7.16 8.00 16.77
C GLN A 76 -7.53 7.51 15.36
N GLU A 77 -8.33 8.25 14.62
CA GLU A 77 -8.70 7.89 13.24
C GLU A 77 -7.53 8.13 12.28
N LYS A 78 -6.77 9.21 12.49
CA LYS A 78 -5.54 9.49 11.73
C LYS A 78 -4.52 8.38 11.94
N GLU A 79 -4.29 8.01 13.19
CA GLU A 79 -3.43 6.89 13.55
C GLU A 79 -3.96 5.57 13.00
N GLY A 80 -5.28 5.32 13.08
CA GLY A 80 -5.90 4.12 12.54
C GLY A 80 -5.66 3.92 11.04
N ILE A 81 -5.72 5.00 10.24
CA ILE A 81 -5.39 4.94 8.81
C ILE A 81 -3.94 4.50 8.60
N LEU A 82 -3.00 5.06 9.36
CA LEU A 82 -1.59 4.71 9.28
C LEU A 82 -1.32 3.28 9.76
N LEU A 83 -2.02 2.84 10.81
CA LEU A 83 -1.93 1.48 11.34
C LEU A 83 -2.44 0.43 10.35
N VAL A 84 -3.52 0.70 9.61
CA VAL A 84 -4.00 -0.25 8.58
C VAL A 84 -2.94 -0.44 7.48
N ILE A 85 -2.28 0.65 7.06
CA ILE A 85 -1.18 0.58 6.09
C ILE A 85 0.03 -0.16 6.69
N ALA A 86 0.40 0.15 7.94
CA ALA A 86 1.50 -0.50 8.64
C ALA A 86 1.28 -2.02 8.76
N GLN A 87 0.10 -2.43 9.24
CA GLN A 87 -0.27 -3.85 9.35
C GLN A 87 -0.29 -4.55 8.00
N ALA A 88 -0.75 -3.88 6.93
CA ALA A 88 -0.70 -4.46 5.60
C ALA A 88 0.75 -4.70 5.13
N LEU A 89 1.68 -3.81 5.45
CA LEU A 89 3.12 -4.02 5.17
C LEU A 89 3.70 -5.17 5.99
N GLU A 90 3.34 -5.28 7.27
CA GLU A 90 3.75 -6.39 8.14
C GLU A 90 3.21 -7.74 7.65
N ASP A 91 2.00 -7.73 7.08
CA ASP A 91 1.36 -8.89 6.45
C ASP A 91 1.87 -9.15 5.02
N ASP A 92 2.97 -8.54 4.59
CA ASP A 92 3.52 -8.71 3.25
C ASP A 92 2.55 -8.36 2.09
N LEU A 93 1.64 -7.41 2.31
CA LEU A 93 0.68 -6.95 1.30
C LEU A 93 1.18 -5.71 0.54
N PRO A 94 0.81 -5.55 -0.75
CA PRO A 94 0.98 -4.28 -1.44
C PRO A 94 0.01 -3.23 -0.88
N VAL A 95 0.51 -2.02 -0.61
CA VAL A 95 -0.29 -0.98 0.07
C VAL A 95 -0.68 0.20 -0.82
N ASP A 96 -0.29 0.20 -2.09
CA ASP A 96 -0.61 1.28 -3.03
C ASP A 96 -2.11 1.57 -3.10
N LEU A 97 -2.95 0.52 -3.18
CA LEU A 97 -4.41 0.65 -3.15
C LEU A 97 -4.91 1.36 -1.88
N LEU A 98 -4.33 1.04 -0.72
CA LEU A 98 -4.73 1.61 0.57
C LEU A 98 -4.32 3.08 0.66
N VAL A 99 -3.09 3.40 0.25
CA VAL A 99 -2.56 4.76 0.20
C VAL A 99 -3.41 5.63 -0.74
N ASP A 100 -3.72 5.12 -1.94
CA ASP A 100 -4.54 5.85 -2.92
C ASP A 100 -5.94 6.13 -2.42
N LYS A 101 -6.59 5.14 -1.80
CA LYS A 101 -7.95 5.30 -1.30
C LYS A 101 -8.01 6.23 -0.09
N ALA A 102 -6.99 6.20 0.78
CA ALA A 102 -6.85 7.18 1.85
C ALA A 102 -6.69 8.61 1.28
N GLU A 103 -5.80 8.79 0.30
CA GLU A 103 -5.57 10.07 -0.35
C GLU A 103 -6.80 10.59 -1.10
N GLU A 104 -7.50 9.73 -1.84
CA GLU A 104 -8.74 10.04 -2.53
C GLU A 104 -9.82 10.50 -1.54
N GLY A 105 -10.00 9.78 -0.44
CA GLY A 105 -10.94 10.11 0.62
C GLY A 105 -10.64 11.48 1.25
N LEU A 106 -9.37 11.74 1.60
CA LEU A 106 -8.93 13.01 2.14
C LEU A 106 -9.12 14.16 1.15
N ALA A 107 -8.78 13.95 -0.13
CA ALA A 107 -8.97 14.94 -1.20
C ALA A 107 -10.45 15.33 -1.35
N ARG A 108 -11.34 14.34 -1.22
CA ARG A 108 -12.80 14.50 -1.29
C ARG A 108 -13.43 14.93 0.03
N ARG A 109 -12.64 15.12 1.09
CA ARG A 109 -13.09 15.49 2.43
C ARG A 109 -14.08 14.48 3.03
N VAL A 110 -13.89 13.20 2.72
CA VAL A 110 -14.62 12.10 3.35
C VAL A 110 -14.23 12.05 4.84
N PRO A 111 -15.18 11.83 5.77
CA PRO A 111 -14.85 11.68 7.19
C PRO A 111 -13.83 10.55 7.43
N LEU A 112 -12.85 10.76 8.30
CA LEU A 112 -11.79 9.76 8.55
C LEU A 112 -12.34 8.42 9.01
N ALA A 113 -13.40 8.41 9.84
CA ALA A 113 -14.12 7.20 10.24
C ALA A 113 -14.62 6.38 9.03
N VAL A 114 -15.10 7.07 7.97
CA VAL A 114 -15.62 6.42 6.75
C VAL A 114 -14.47 5.94 5.87
N ILE A 115 -13.39 6.71 5.77
CA ILE A 115 -12.17 6.25 5.08
C ILE A 115 -11.66 4.95 5.74
N LEU A 116 -11.58 4.94 7.07
CA LEU A 116 -11.04 3.82 7.83
C LEU A 116 -11.95 2.58 7.78
N ASN A 117 -13.23 2.76 8.12
CA ASN A 117 -14.15 1.65 8.41
C ASN A 117 -15.21 1.40 7.32
N GLY A 118 -15.29 2.27 6.31
CA GLY A 118 -16.40 2.30 5.39
C GLY A 118 -17.63 2.96 6.02
N SER A 119 -18.79 2.80 5.38
CA SER A 119 -20.05 3.33 5.94
C SER A 119 -20.83 2.22 6.62
N VAL A 120 -20.99 2.34 7.94
CA VAL A 120 -21.83 1.43 8.74
C VAL A 120 -23.24 1.38 8.15
N GLY A 121 -23.72 0.17 7.83
CA GLY A 121 -25.04 -0.05 7.22
C GLY A 121 -25.09 0.16 5.70
N GLN A 122 -23.99 0.50 5.05
CA GLN A 122 -23.87 0.54 3.59
C GLN A 122 -22.70 -0.33 3.12
N SER A 123 -22.97 -1.60 2.87
CA SER A 123 -21.98 -2.61 2.44
C SER A 123 -21.22 -2.28 1.14
N ARG A 124 -21.59 -1.19 0.46
CA ARG A 124 -21.00 -0.72 -0.81
C ARG A 124 -20.00 0.43 -0.64
N ILE A 125 -19.79 0.93 0.58
CA ILE A 125 -18.74 1.91 0.86
C ILE A 125 -17.69 1.19 1.68
N LEU A 126 -16.66 0.71 1.01
CA LEU A 126 -15.58 0.00 1.67
C LEU A 126 -14.69 1.01 2.41
N GLY A 127 -14.16 0.61 3.57
CA GLY A 127 -13.07 1.30 4.25
C GLY A 127 -11.70 0.76 3.85
N LEU A 128 -10.65 1.27 4.47
CA LEU A 128 -9.30 0.72 4.35
C LEU A 128 -9.20 -0.68 4.98
N ILE A 129 -9.92 -0.95 6.06
CA ILE A 129 -9.91 -2.25 6.74
C ILE A 129 -10.41 -3.34 5.77
N GLN A 130 -11.58 -3.16 5.17
CA GLN A 130 -12.11 -4.15 4.22
C GLN A 130 -11.24 -4.27 2.97
N ARG A 131 -10.63 -3.18 2.50
CA ARG A 131 -9.69 -3.25 1.36
C ARG A 131 -8.43 -4.04 1.70
N LYS A 132 -7.90 -3.90 2.92
CA LYS A 132 -6.79 -4.74 3.41
C LYS A 132 -7.18 -6.22 3.40
N GLU A 133 -8.37 -6.55 3.89
CA GLU A 133 -8.89 -7.94 3.91
C GLU A 133 -9.05 -8.51 2.49
N ILE A 134 -9.47 -7.70 1.52
CA ILE A 134 -9.54 -8.12 0.10
C ILE A 134 -8.13 -8.40 -0.44
N LEU A 135 -7.16 -7.51 -0.21
CA LEU A 135 -5.77 -7.72 -0.63
C LEU A 135 -5.21 -9.02 -0.04
N GLU A 136 -5.45 -9.25 1.24
CA GLU A 136 -5.05 -10.48 1.94
C GLU A 136 -5.71 -11.72 1.32
N ALA A 137 -7.02 -11.70 1.11
CA ALA A 137 -7.76 -12.81 0.55
C ALA A 137 -7.34 -13.12 -0.90
N VAL A 138 -7.00 -12.10 -1.69
CA VAL A 138 -6.46 -12.27 -3.05
C VAL A 138 -5.06 -12.88 -3.00
N ARG A 139 -4.16 -12.39 -2.15
CA ARG A 139 -2.83 -12.99 -1.95
C ARG A 139 -2.94 -14.47 -1.59
N ASP A 140 -3.79 -14.79 -0.61
CA ASP A 140 -4.00 -16.16 -0.14
C ASP A 140 -4.59 -17.05 -1.23
N LEU A 141 -5.50 -16.51 -2.04
CA LEU A 141 -6.01 -17.20 -3.22
C LEU A 141 -4.87 -17.54 -4.18
N LEU A 142 -4.03 -16.58 -4.56
CA LEU A 142 -2.90 -16.83 -5.46
C LEU A 142 -1.95 -17.90 -4.90
N TYR A 143 -1.63 -17.83 -3.60
CA TYR A 143 -0.83 -18.86 -2.93
C TYR A 143 -1.49 -20.23 -2.97
N SER A 144 -2.81 -20.32 -2.73
CA SER A 144 -3.56 -21.58 -2.83
C SER A 144 -3.57 -22.16 -4.25
N LYS A 145 -3.43 -21.31 -5.27
CA LYS A 145 -3.30 -21.68 -6.69
C LYS A 145 -1.85 -21.91 -7.12
N GLY A 146 -0.91 -21.93 -6.18
CA GLY A 146 0.50 -22.19 -6.45
C GLY A 146 1.19 -21.07 -7.23
N ILE A 147 0.73 -19.83 -7.10
CA ILE A 147 1.37 -18.62 -7.62
C ILE A 147 1.94 -17.88 -6.42
N PHE A 148 3.26 -17.78 -6.32
CA PHE A 148 3.96 -17.28 -5.13
C PHE A 148 4.81 -16.07 -5.45
N SER A 149 5.11 -15.27 -4.43
CA SER A 149 6.10 -14.20 -4.51
C SER A 149 7.52 -14.73 -4.24
N ALA A 150 8.53 -14.11 -4.85
CA ALA A 150 9.94 -14.44 -4.65
C ALA A 150 10.83 -13.19 -4.67
N SER A 151 11.78 -13.10 -3.73
CA SER A 151 12.67 -11.95 -3.52
C SER A 151 13.84 -11.83 -4.50
N GLY A 152 13.88 -12.62 -5.58
CA GLY A 152 15.07 -12.76 -6.43
C GLY A 152 14.98 -12.11 -7.82
N LYS A 153 16.15 -11.63 -8.31
CA LYS A 153 16.47 -11.38 -9.75
C LYS A 153 16.56 -12.67 -10.59
N GLY A 154 16.16 -13.82 -10.02
CA GLY A 154 16.14 -15.09 -10.72
C GLY A 154 15.03 -15.09 -11.77
N LYS A 155 15.24 -15.84 -12.87
CA LYS A 155 14.15 -16.10 -13.83
C LYS A 155 12.95 -16.62 -13.06
N ALA A 156 11.79 -16.02 -13.29
CA ALA A 156 10.53 -16.58 -12.81
C ALA A 156 10.48 -18.06 -13.23
N VAL A 157 10.42 -18.95 -12.24
CA VAL A 157 9.86 -20.29 -12.49
C VAL A 157 8.36 -20.04 -12.68
N ALA A 158 7.67 -20.80 -13.52
CA ALA A 158 6.27 -20.55 -13.92
C ALA A 158 5.24 -20.41 -12.77
N THR A 159 5.65 -20.56 -11.51
CA THR A 159 4.87 -20.42 -10.28
C THR A 159 5.39 -19.35 -9.32
N TYR A 160 6.60 -18.82 -9.50
CA TYR A 160 7.24 -17.85 -8.60
C TYR A 160 7.49 -16.53 -9.33
N LEU A 161 6.78 -15.49 -8.94
CA LEU A 161 6.86 -14.16 -9.51
C LEU A 161 7.72 -13.24 -8.63
N PRO A 162 8.56 -12.37 -9.22
CA PRO A 162 9.19 -11.28 -8.49
C PRO A 162 8.16 -10.47 -7.72
N ILE A 163 8.50 -10.05 -6.49
CA ILE A 163 7.58 -9.39 -5.55
C ILE A 163 6.76 -8.28 -6.23
N GLY A 164 7.39 -7.33 -6.92
CA GLY A 164 6.65 -6.23 -7.57
C GLY A 164 5.63 -6.68 -8.64
N ARG A 165 5.86 -7.81 -9.32
CA ARG A 165 4.89 -8.35 -10.30
C ARG A 165 3.75 -9.08 -9.60
N PHE A 166 4.07 -9.86 -8.57
CA PHE A 166 3.08 -10.52 -7.72
C PHE A 166 2.16 -9.50 -7.04
N ASP A 167 2.76 -8.51 -6.40
CA ASP A 167 2.09 -7.42 -5.70
C ASP A 167 1.14 -6.65 -6.63
N ARG A 168 1.57 -6.37 -7.87
CA ARG A 168 0.72 -5.74 -8.87
C ARG A 168 -0.50 -6.58 -9.24
N ILE A 169 -0.35 -7.91 -9.40
CA ILE A 169 -1.50 -8.79 -9.65
C ILE A 169 -2.47 -8.73 -8.48
N VAL A 170 -1.95 -8.82 -7.24
CA VAL A 170 -2.78 -8.74 -6.03
C VAL A 170 -3.56 -7.42 -6.00
N THR A 171 -2.89 -6.30 -6.24
CA THR A 171 -3.50 -4.97 -6.28
C THR A 171 -4.60 -4.87 -7.33
N GLU A 172 -4.33 -5.27 -8.58
CA GLU A 172 -5.28 -5.09 -9.69
C GLU A 172 -6.50 -6.01 -9.56
N VAL A 173 -6.30 -7.25 -9.09
CA VAL A 173 -7.43 -8.14 -8.79
C VAL A 173 -8.24 -7.59 -7.63
N ALA A 174 -7.60 -7.15 -6.55
CA ALA A 174 -8.30 -6.59 -5.39
C ALA A 174 -9.09 -5.31 -5.75
N ASP A 175 -8.54 -4.44 -6.59
CA ASP A 175 -9.21 -3.22 -7.04
C ASP A 175 -10.48 -3.54 -7.84
N VAL A 176 -10.42 -4.52 -8.75
CA VAL A 176 -11.62 -5.01 -9.47
C VAL A 176 -12.67 -5.56 -8.50
N LEU A 177 -12.27 -6.33 -7.49
CA LEU A 177 -13.22 -6.83 -6.49
C LEU A 177 -13.84 -5.69 -5.66
N CYS A 178 -13.06 -4.66 -5.34
CA CYS A 178 -13.57 -3.46 -4.68
C CYS A 178 -14.61 -2.75 -5.56
N ASP A 179 -14.27 -2.42 -6.81
CA ASP A 179 -15.16 -1.75 -7.76
C ASP A 179 -16.47 -2.55 -7.96
N TYR A 180 -16.37 -3.88 -8.02
CA TYR A 180 -17.53 -4.75 -8.13
C TYR A 180 -18.47 -4.63 -6.91
N ILE A 181 -17.92 -4.65 -5.69
CA ILE A 181 -18.71 -4.49 -4.47
C ILE A 181 -19.31 -3.09 -4.39
N GLU A 182 -18.53 -2.05 -4.68
CA GLU A 182 -18.95 -0.65 -4.57
C GLU A 182 -20.01 -0.28 -5.62
N SER A 183 -19.97 -0.90 -6.81
CA SER A 183 -21.03 -0.79 -7.82
C SER A 183 -22.31 -1.56 -7.45
N GLY A 184 -22.28 -2.34 -6.38
CA GLY A 184 -23.44 -3.08 -5.87
C GLY A 184 -23.63 -4.47 -6.47
N GLY A 185 -22.56 -5.05 -7.00
CA GLY A 185 -22.55 -6.41 -7.51
C GLY A 185 -22.89 -7.47 -6.46
N SER A 186 -23.42 -8.60 -6.93
CA SER A 186 -23.77 -9.75 -6.09
C SER A 186 -22.56 -10.67 -5.91
N PRO A 187 -22.21 -11.08 -4.68
CA PRO A 187 -21.10 -12.02 -4.47
C PRO A 187 -21.30 -13.37 -5.17
N PHE A 188 -22.55 -13.71 -5.53
CA PHE A 188 -22.90 -14.96 -6.19
C PHE A 188 -22.72 -14.94 -7.72
N ASP A 189 -22.45 -13.78 -8.32
CA ASP A 189 -22.22 -13.65 -9.76
C ASP A 189 -20.73 -13.81 -10.12
N GLY A 190 -20.12 -14.89 -9.64
CA GLY A 190 -18.68 -15.18 -9.81
C GLY A 190 -18.20 -15.11 -11.27
N HIS A 191 -19.07 -15.41 -12.23
CA HIS A 191 -18.75 -15.33 -13.66
C HIS A 191 -18.62 -13.89 -14.16
N VAL A 192 -19.40 -12.94 -13.63
CA VAL A 192 -19.27 -11.51 -13.94
C VAL A 192 -17.96 -10.99 -13.37
N ILE A 193 -17.70 -11.29 -12.10
CA ILE A 193 -16.46 -10.91 -11.42
C ILE A 193 -15.23 -11.45 -12.15
N TYR A 194 -15.28 -12.72 -12.58
CA TYR A 194 -14.21 -13.32 -13.38
C TYR A 194 -14.03 -12.60 -14.72
N GLY A 195 -15.12 -12.25 -15.40
CA GLY A 195 -15.09 -11.46 -16.64
C GLY A 195 -14.41 -10.10 -16.45
N ASP A 196 -14.72 -9.40 -15.35
CA ASP A 196 -14.12 -8.10 -15.03
C ASP A 196 -12.63 -8.22 -14.71
N VAL A 197 -12.23 -9.25 -13.95
CA VAL A 197 -10.82 -9.55 -13.67
C VAL A 197 -10.08 -9.89 -14.96
N GLN A 198 -10.65 -10.74 -15.82
CA GLN A 198 -10.08 -11.09 -17.11
C GLN A 198 -9.85 -9.83 -17.96
N ALA A 199 -10.89 -9.01 -18.13
CA ALA A 199 -10.80 -7.79 -18.93
C ALA A 199 -9.73 -6.82 -18.39
N ARG A 200 -9.61 -6.69 -17.06
CA ARG A 200 -8.58 -5.87 -16.42
C ARG A 200 -7.18 -6.38 -16.74
N LEU A 201 -6.91 -7.67 -16.49
CA LEU A 201 -5.58 -8.24 -16.70
C LEU A 201 -5.17 -8.24 -18.17
N GLU A 202 -6.10 -8.54 -19.08
CA GLU A 202 -5.86 -8.46 -20.53
C GLU A 202 -5.55 -7.03 -20.97
N THR A 203 -6.31 -6.03 -20.48
CA THR A 203 -6.05 -4.62 -20.79
C THR A 203 -4.68 -4.18 -20.30
N LEU A 204 -4.33 -4.50 -19.05
CA LEU A 204 -3.02 -4.15 -18.49
C LEU A 204 -1.87 -4.80 -19.27
N SER A 205 -2.06 -6.03 -19.74
CA SER A 205 -1.05 -6.75 -20.54
C SER A 205 -0.72 -6.09 -21.88
N GLN A 206 -1.60 -5.20 -22.36
CA GLN A 206 -1.43 -4.44 -23.60
C GLN A 206 -0.81 -3.05 -23.36
N LEU A 207 -0.77 -2.58 -22.10
CA LEU A 207 -0.21 -1.27 -21.76
C LEU A 207 1.31 -1.34 -21.64
N CYS A 208 2.01 -0.33 -22.17
CA CYS A 208 3.46 -0.37 -22.35
C CYS A 208 4.26 -0.03 -21.07
N GLU A 209 3.74 0.77 -20.12
CA GLU A 209 4.50 1.18 -18.94
C GLU A 209 3.65 1.38 -17.66
N PRO A 210 4.11 0.89 -16.50
CA PRO A 210 5.08 -0.19 -16.36
C PRO A 210 4.50 -1.48 -16.99
N PRO A 211 5.33 -2.36 -17.59
CA PRO A 211 4.83 -3.52 -18.30
C PRO A 211 4.15 -4.50 -17.34
N PHE A 212 2.88 -4.81 -17.60
CA PHE A 212 2.22 -5.99 -17.04
C PHE A 212 2.45 -7.12 -18.05
N LEU A 213 3.10 -8.21 -17.63
CA LEU A 213 3.53 -9.23 -18.58
C LEU A 213 2.34 -10.12 -18.96
N PRO A 214 2.07 -10.35 -20.27
CA PRO A 214 0.98 -11.22 -20.71
C PRO A 214 1.05 -12.64 -20.14
N GLU A 215 2.25 -13.17 -19.91
CA GLU A 215 2.45 -14.48 -19.29
C GLU A 215 1.99 -14.53 -17.82
N ASP A 216 2.10 -13.42 -17.09
CA ASP A 216 1.65 -13.33 -15.70
C ASP A 216 0.11 -13.29 -15.66
N ALA A 217 -0.53 -12.55 -16.57
CA ALA A 217 -1.99 -12.55 -16.74
C ALA A 217 -2.49 -13.96 -17.09
N ALA A 218 -1.88 -14.59 -18.09
CA ALA A 218 -2.25 -15.93 -18.54
C ALA A 218 -2.08 -16.97 -17.42
N LEU A 219 -1.02 -16.88 -16.62
CA LEU A 219 -0.80 -17.75 -15.46
C LEU A 219 -1.93 -17.64 -14.44
N VAL A 220 -2.33 -16.42 -14.10
CA VAL A 220 -3.41 -16.17 -13.12
C VAL A 220 -4.73 -16.69 -13.66
N LEU A 221 -5.11 -16.28 -14.88
CA LEU A 221 -6.38 -16.66 -15.52
C LEU A 221 -6.50 -18.16 -15.77
N ALA A 222 -5.39 -18.87 -15.96
CA ALA A 222 -5.40 -20.32 -16.10
C ALA A 222 -5.70 -21.07 -14.79
N ARG A 223 -5.62 -20.42 -13.63
CA ARG A 223 -5.68 -21.09 -12.32
C ARG A 223 -6.77 -20.59 -11.39
N ILE A 224 -7.20 -19.35 -11.52
CA ILE A 224 -8.35 -18.84 -10.78
C ILE A 224 -9.65 -19.17 -11.51
N SER A 225 -10.73 -19.33 -10.77
CA SER A 225 -12.07 -19.57 -11.30
C SER A 225 -13.09 -18.59 -10.72
N ALA A 226 -14.25 -18.49 -11.37
CA ALA A 226 -15.39 -17.74 -10.86
C ALA A 226 -15.75 -18.10 -9.40
N GLY A 227 -15.71 -19.40 -9.05
CA GLY A 227 -16.02 -19.87 -7.70
C GLY A 227 -14.99 -19.43 -6.65
N ASP A 228 -13.72 -19.28 -7.05
CA ASP A 228 -12.69 -18.76 -6.17
C ASP A 228 -12.95 -17.28 -5.83
N LEU A 229 -13.30 -16.48 -6.83
CA LEU A 229 -13.57 -15.04 -6.66
C LEU A 229 -14.82 -14.79 -5.82
N THR A 230 -15.89 -15.57 -6.01
CA THR A 230 -17.05 -15.58 -5.11
C THR A 230 -16.64 -15.88 -3.68
N SER A 231 -15.76 -16.86 -3.47
CA SER A 231 -15.31 -17.25 -2.12
C SER A 231 -14.50 -16.13 -1.45
N VAL A 232 -13.68 -15.39 -2.19
CA VAL A 232 -12.95 -14.22 -1.70
C VAL A 232 -13.91 -13.14 -1.23
N ILE A 233 -14.88 -12.72 -2.07
CA ILE A 233 -15.84 -11.68 -1.70
C ILE A 233 -16.67 -12.10 -0.48
N LEU A 234 -17.15 -13.35 -0.45
CA LEU A 234 -17.92 -13.86 0.69
C LEU A 234 -17.10 -13.97 1.97
N LYS A 235 -15.77 -14.05 1.92
CA LYS A 235 -14.91 -14.03 3.11
C LYS A 235 -14.88 -12.63 3.74
N VAL A 236 -14.86 -11.59 2.90
CA VAL A 236 -14.74 -10.18 3.32
C VAL A 236 -16.08 -9.57 3.72
N LEU A 237 -17.19 -9.96 3.08
CA LEU A 237 -18.52 -9.39 3.36
C LEU A 237 -19.22 -9.99 4.60
N LYS A 238 -18.53 -10.81 5.40
CA LYS A 238 -19.10 -11.51 6.56
C LYS A 238 -19.14 -10.66 7.82
#